data_AF-A0A4R4M934-F1
#
_entry.id   AF-A0A4R4M934-F1
#
_cell.length_a   1.000
_cell.length_b   1.000
_cell.length_c   1.000
_cell.angle_alpha   90.00
_cell.angle_beta   90.00
_cell.angle_gamma   90.00
#
_symmetry.space_group_name_H-M   'P 1'
#
loop_
_entity.id
_entity.type
_entity.pdbx_description
1 polymer ?
#
loop_
_entity_poly.entity_id
_entity_poly.type
_entity_poly.pdbx_seq_one_letter_code
_entity_poly.pdbx_strand_id
1 'polypeptide(L)'
;MAQGIRPGIGTDSVICGSGDLFSQMRLALQHQRAMDSLPVHAEGRAPLEIELSVRDALGWATTNGAAIMGLDSKIGSLTPGKKADVIAVRPRWDLVRSSHPQASVVLQTQAADVDTVLVNGEFRKRGGALVGHDLAALRAKANAALDNIERAAASLHHFSTRELADFVGQAERGASVNYAQAYQTTT
;
A
#
# COMPACT_ATOMS: atom_id res chain seq x y z
N MET A 1 -6.29 -16.53 3.07
CA MET A 1 -6.46 -16.80 4.52
C MET A 1 -6.53 -18.30 4.84
N ALA A 2 -6.76 -19.16 3.84
CA ALA A 2 -6.81 -20.62 3.96
C ALA A 2 -5.67 -21.30 4.74
N GLN A 3 -4.48 -20.68 4.79
CA GLN A 3 -3.31 -21.21 5.53
C GLN A 3 -3.13 -20.58 6.93
N GLY A 4 -4.12 -19.84 7.45
CA GLY A 4 -4.05 -19.17 8.75
C GLY A 4 -3.18 -17.91 8.80
N ILE A 5 -2.55 -17.53 7.68
CA ILE A 5 -1.72 -16.33 7.57
C ILE A 5 -2.60 -15.09 7.36
N ARG A 6 -2.32 -14.04 8.15
CA ARG A 6 -2.97 -12.72 8.07
C ARG A 6 -2.10 -11.75 7.28
N PRO A 7 -2.43 -11.43 6.01
CA PRO A 7 -1.60 -10.56 5.19
C PRO A 7 -1.78 -9.09 5.59
N GLY A 8 -0.74 -8.29 5.35
CA GLY A 8 -0.80 -6.83 5.34
C GLY A 8 -0.61 -6.30 3.92
N ILE A 9 -0.92 -5.03 3.71
CA ILE A 9 -0.66 -4.35 2.44
C ILE A 9 0.26 -3.14 2.64
N GLY A 10 1.07 -2.86 1.62
CA GLY A 10 1.90 -1.68 1.53
C GLY A 10 1.86 -1.13 0.10
N THR A 11 2.34 0.09 -0.07
CA THR A 11 2.39 0.76 -1.39
C THR A 11 3.72 0.59 -2.10
N ASP A 12 4.71 -0.01 -1.42
CA ASP A 12 6.13 0.11 -1.81
C ASP A 12 6.53 1.60 -1.94
N SER A 13 7.54 1.91 -2.74
CA SER A 13 7.97 3.29 -3.01
C SER A 13 7.02 4.02 -3.97
N VAL A 14 6.94 5.35 -3.80
CA VAL A 14 6.15 6.23 -4.68
C VAL A 14 6.73 6.40 -6.09
N ILE A 15 7.85 5.74 -6.39
CA ILE A 15 8.47 5.69 -7.71
C ILE A 15 7.81 4.59 -8.56
N CYS A 16 7.42 3.49 -7.92
CA CYS A 16 6.78 2.33 -8.58
C CYS A 16 5.25 2.41 -8.59
N GLY A 17 4.65 3.25 -7.73
CA GLY A 17 3.20 3.36 -7.62
C GLY A 17 2.73 4.55 -6.79
N SER A 18 1.42 4.69 -6.64
CA SER A 18 0.83 5.70 -5.76
C SER A 18 0.97 5.30 -4.29
N GLY A 19 1.27 6.27 -3.42
CA GLY A 19 1.24 6.12 -1.95
C GLY A 19 -0.18 5.98 -1.36
N ASP A 20 -1.16 5.57 -2.16
CA ASP A 20 -2.58 5.48 -1.80
C ASP A 20 -2.97 4.06 -1.38
N LEU A 21 -3.07 3.84 -0.08
CA LEU A 21 -3.52 2.56 0.50
C LEU A 21 -4.98 2.20 0.17
N PHE A 22 -5.85 3.16 -0.18
CA PHE A 22 -7.22 2.84 -0.58
C PHE A 22 -7.24 2.10 -1.91
N SER A 23 -6.44 2.56 -2.87
CA SER A 23 -6.25 1.86 -4.13
C SER A 23 -5.57 0.50 -3.93
N GLN A 24 -4.58 0.39 -3.04
CA GLN A 24 -3.95 -0.90 -2.72
C GLN A 24 -4.94 -1.90 -2.12
N MET A 25 -5.81 -1.49 -1.18
CA MET A 25 -6.87 -2.36 -0.64
C MET A 25 -7.78 -2.88 -1.76
N ARG A 26 -8.26 -1.99 -2.63
CA ARG A 26 -9.20 -2.32 -3.70
C ARG A 26 -8.56 -3.25 -4.73
N LEU A 27 -7.33 -2.96 -5.16
CA LEU A 27 -6.59 -3.80 -6.11
C LEU A 27 -6.32 -5.18 -5.52
N ALA A 28 -5.80 -5.27 -4.29
CA ALA A 28 -5.53 -6.55 -3.65
C ALA A 28 -6.81 -7.40 -3.50
N LEU A 29 -7.91 -6.78 -3.05
CA LEU A 29 -9.18 -7.47 -2.84
C LEU A 29 -9.76 -7.98 -4.16
N GLN A 30 -9.82 -7.13 -5.18
CA GLN A 30 -10.41 -7.49 -6.46
C GLN A 30 -9.53 -8.48 -7.23
N HIS A 31 -8.20 -8.35 -7.14
CA HIS A 31 -7.27 -9.30 -7.73
C HIS A 31 -7.44 -10.69 -7.13
N GLN A 32 -7.45 -10.81 -5.80
CA GLN A 32 -7.62 -12.12 -5.17
C GLN A 32 -8.99 -12.74 -5.47
N ARG A 33 -10.08 -11.96 -5.41
CA ARG A 33 -11.41 -12.44 -5.82
C ARG A 33 -11.46 -12.91 -7.26
N ALA A 34 -10.77 -12.23 -8.17
CA ALA A 34 -10.67 -12.66 -9.56
C ALA A 34 -9.95 -14.00 -9.66
N MET A 35 -8.81 -14.15 -8.98
CA MET A 35 -8.05 -15.41 -8.93
C MET A 35 -8.90 -16.57 -8.37
N ASP A 36 -9.63 -16.34 -7.28
CA ASP A 36 -10.51 -17.34 -6.67
C ASP A 36 -11.67 -17.73 -7.61
N SER A 37 -12.12 -16.79 -8.44
CA SER A 37 -13.22 -17.01 -9.41
C SER A 37 -12.76 -17.62 -10.74
N LEU A 38 -11.46 -17.61 -11.06
CA LEU A 38 -10.93 -18.09 -12.34
C LEU A 38 -11.36 -19.53 -12.68
N PRO A 39 -11.26 -20.53 -11.77
CA PRO A 39 -11.68 -21.90 -12.09
C PRO A 39 -13.17 -22.00 -12.43
N VAL A 40 -14.03 -21.28 -11.70
CA VAL A 40 -15.48 -21.27 -11.94
C VAL A 40 -15.81 -20.64 -13.30
N HIS A 41 -15.12 -19.55 -13.65
CA HIS A 41 -15.27 -18.91 -14.95
C HIS A 41 -14.75 -19.76 -16.10
N ALA A 42 -13.68 -20.54 -15.92
CA ALA A 42 -13.16 -21.45 -16.94
C ALA A 42 -14.17 -22.54 -17.33
N GLU A 43 -15.09 -22.88 -16.42
CA GLU A 43 -16.21 -23.79 -16.68
C GLU A 43 -17.44 -23.10 -17.30
N GLY A 44 -17.35 -21.81 -17.63
CA GLY A 44 -18.48 -21.03 -18.16
C GLY A 44 -19.55 -20.69 -17.12
N ARG A 45 -19.24 -20.81 -15.82
CA ARG A 45 -20.16 -20.53 -14.71
C ARG A 45 -19.86 -19.18 -14.06
N ALA A 46 -20.84 -18.66 -13.32
CA ALA A 46 -20.67 -17.49 -12.47
C ALA A 46 -20.36 -17.92 -11.03
N PRO A 47 -19.41 -17.28 -10.33
CA PRO A 47 -19.19 -17.50 -8.91
C PRO A 47 -20.42 -17.05 -8.11
N LEU A 48 -20.93 -17.93 -7.25
CA LEU A 48 -22.08 -17.64 -6.38
C LEU A 48 -21.66 -17.25 -4.95
N GLU A 49 -20.40 -17.47 -4.61
CA GLU A 49 -19.83 -17.19 -3.29
C GLU A 49 -18.59 -16.31 -3.45
N ILE A 50 -18.42 -15.37 -2.52
CA ILE A 50 -17.27 -14.47 -2.46
C ILE A 50 -16.70 -14.58 -1.05
N GLU A 51 -15.55 -15.23 -0.91
CA GLU A 51 -14.94 -15.51 0.40
C GLU A 51 -14.40 -14.24 1.06
N LEU A 52 -13.62 -13.44 0.32
CA LEU A 52 -12.96 -12.26 0.88
C LEU A 52 -13.91 -11.07 0.94
N SER A 53 -14.02 -10.47 2.12
CA SER A 53 -14.86 -9.32 2.39
C SER A 53 -14.09 -7.99 2.34
N VAL A 54 -14.82 -6.88 2.28
CA VAL A 54 -14.23 -5.54 2.47
C VAL A 54 -13.65 -5.35 3.87
N ARG A 55 -14.13 -6.11 4.87
CA ARG A 55 -13.60 -6.06 6.23
C ARG A 55 -12.21 -6.68 6.29
N ASP A 56 -11.97 -7.75 5.53
CA ASP A 56 -10.65 -8.36 5.42
C ASP A 56 -9.66 -7.38 4.81
N ALA A 57 -10.05 -6.72 3.71
CA ALA A 57 -9.22 -5.70 3.06
C ALA A 57 -8.87 -4.53 4.00
N LEU A 58 -9.84 -4.03 4.78
CA LEU A 58 -9.59 -3.01 5.80
C LEU A 58 -8.64 -3.53 6.89
N GLY A 59 -8.78 -4.79 7.29
CA GLY A 59 -7.88 -5.46 8.23
C GLY A 59 -6.44 -5.55 7.71
N TRP A 60 -6.24 -5.83 6.42
CA TRP A 60 -4.91 -5.85 5.79
C TRP A 60 -4.20 -4.51 5.92
N ALA A 61 -4.93 -3.41 5.77
CA ALA A 61 -4.41 -2.05 5.86
C ALA A 61 -4.23 -1.53 7.29
N THR A 62 -4.79 -2.20 8.30
CA THR A 62 -4.88 -1.69 9.67
C THR A 62 -4.38 -2.71 10.70
N THR A 63 -5.25 -3.58 11.21
CA THR A 63 -4.93 -4.53 12.28
C THR A 63 -3.79 -5.48 11.92
N ASN A 64 -3.77 -5.97 10.68
CA ASN A 64 -2.76 -6.92 10.23
C ASN A 64 -1.41 -6.22 10.04
N GLY A 65 -1.41 -5.02 9.44
CA GLY A 65 -0.20 -4.20 9.33
C GLY A 65 0.41 -3.89 10.70
N ALA A 66 -0.42 -3.53 11.67
CA ALA A 66 0.03 -3.30 13.05
C ALA A 66 0.65 -4.56 13.67
N ALA A 67 0.04 -5.73 13.48
CA ALA A 67 0.57 -7.01 13.97
C ALA A 67 1.90 -7.40 13.32
N ILE A 68 2.00 -7.24 11.99
CA ILE A 68 3.23 -7.50 11.23
C ILE A 68 4.39 -6.63 11.74
N MET A 69 4.09 -5.37 12.11
CA MET A 69 5.07 -4.43 12.67
C MET A 69 5.33 -4.61 14.18
N GLY A 70 4.67 -5.55 14.86
CA GLY A 70 4.78 -5.73 16.32
C GLY A 70 4.19 -4.56 17.14
N LEU A 71 3.22 -3.84 16.57
CA LEU A 71 2.58 -2.65 17.15
C LEU A 71 1.07 -2.84 17.40
N ASP A 72 0.56 -4.06 17.29
CA ASP A 72 -0.87 -4.37 17.49
C ASP A 72 -1.37 -4.03 18.89
N SER A 73 -0.52 -4.07 19.92
CA SER A 73 -0.87 -3.58 21.26
C SER A 73 -1.06 -2.06 21.33
N LYS A 74 -0.58 -1.30 20.35
CA LYS A 74 -0.53 0.17 20.36
C LYS A 74 -1.43 0.82 19.31
N ILE A 75 -1.57 0.24 18.12
CA ILE A 75 -2.24 0.86 16.96
C ILE A 75 -3.11 -0.15 16.20
N GLY A 76 -3.65 0.26 15.05
CA GLY A 76 -4.32 -0.61 14.08
C GLY A 76 -5.80 -0.89 14.37
N SER A 77 -6.32 -0.52 15.54
CA SER A 77 -7.76 -0.59 15.84
C SER A 77 -8.19 0.54 16.76
N LEU A 78 -9.46 0.93 16.66
CA LEU A 78 -10.10 1.84 17.60
C LEU A 78 -10.52 1.05 18.85
N THR A 79 -9.60 0.95 19.81
CA THR A 79 -9.79 0.19 21.05
C THR A 79 -9.25 0.99 22.23
N PRO A 80 -9.98 1.11 23.36
CA PRO A 80 -9.46 1.81 24.54
C PRO A 80 -8.08 1.31 24.95
N GLY A 81 -7.19 2.24 25.31
CA GLY A 81 -5.78 1.96 25.65
C GLY A 81 -4.81 2.01 24.46
N LYS A 82 -5.30 1.95 23.21
CA LYS A 82 -4.48 2.18 22.01
C LYS A 82 -4.35 3.68 21.69
N LYS A 83 -3.36 4.01 20.85
CA LYS A 83 -3.17 5.37 20.33
C LYS A 83 -4.37 5.81 19.51
N ALA A 84 -4.71 7.09 19.60
CA ALA A 84 -5.74 7.72 18.78
C ALA A 84 -5.21 8.03 17.36
N ASP A 85 -4.91 6.98 16.61
CA ASP A 85 -4.54 7.04 15.19
C ASP A 85 -5.81 6.87 14.36
N VAL A 86 -6.33 7.96 13.81
CA VAL A 86 -7.66 7.99 13.20
C VAL A 86 -7.61 8.69 11.85
N ILE A 87 -8.21 8.06 10.85
CA ILE A 87 -8.46 8.65 9.54
C ILE A 87 -9.97 8.83 9.37
N ALA A 88 -10.41 10.06 9.19
CA ALA A 88 -11.79 10.36 8.83
C ALA A 88 -11.86 10.73 7.35
N VAL A 89 -12.79 10.09 6.65
CA VAL A 89 -13.02 10.29 5.22
C VAL A 89 -14.31 11.05 4.99
N ARG A 90 -14.29 11.99 4.06
CA ARG A 90 -15.44 12.77 3.62
C ARG A 90 -15.45 12.73 2.09
N PRO A 91 -16.36 11.96 1.48
CA PRO A 91 -16.50 11.93 0.02
C PRO A 91 -16.63 13.35 -0.51
N ARG A 92 -15.83 13.71 -1.51
CA ARG A 92 -15.90 15.05 -2.13
C ARG A 92 -17.18 15.28 -2.92
N TRP A 93 -17.81 14.21 -3.38
CA TRP A 93 -19.06 14.24 -4.14
C TRP A 93 -20.14 13.55 -3.32
N ASP A 94 -21.10 14.32 -2.83
CA ASP A 94 -22.27 13.83 -2.09
C ASP A 94 -23.36 13.39 -3.06
N LEU A 95 -23.08 12.33 -3.84
CA LEU A 95 -24.01 11.85 -4.85
C LEU A 95 -25.19 11.10 -4.20
N VAL A 96 -24.89 10.19 -3.26
CA VAL A 96 -25.87 9.42 -2.49
C VAL A 96 -25.31 8.94 -1.15
N ARG A 97 -26.19 8.73 -0.16
CA ARG A 97 -25.82 8.05 1.10
C ARG A 97 -25.44 6.59 0.83
N SER A 98 -24.39 6.12 1.51
CA SER A 98 -24.00 4.71 1.47
C SER A 98 -24.79 3.88 2.49
N SER A 99 -25.36 2.77 2.05
CA SER A 99 -25.93 1.73 2.94
C SER A 99 -24.85 0.87 3.61
N HIS A 100 -23.61 0.89 3.10
CA HIS A 100 -22.49 0.08 3.57
C HIS A 100 -21.23 0.94 3.73
N PRO A 101 -21.11 1.73 4.80
CA PRO A 101 -20.00 2.69 4.97
C PRO A 101 -18.62 2.02 4.91
N GLN A 102 -18.47 0.82 5.47
CA GLN A 102 -17.22 0.05 5.37
C GLN A 102 -16.85 -0.30 3.92
N ALA A 103 -17.83 -0.63 3.09
CA ALA A 103 -17.61 -0.93 1.69
C ALA A 103 -17.25 0.35 0.92
N SER A 104 -17.88 1.49 1.25
CA SER A 104 -17.51 2.78 0.68
C SER A 104 -16.06 3.16 1.00
N VAL A 105 -15.61 2.95 2.25
CA VAL A 105 -14.23 3.19 2.65
C VAL A 105 -13.24 2.41 1.79
N VAL A 106 -13.51 1.13 1.50
CA VAL A 106 -12.58 0.28 0.75
C VAL A 106 -12.71 0.45 -0.76
N LEU A 107 -13.93 0.55 -1.28
CA LEU A 107 -14.21 0.45 -2.71
C LEU A 107 -14.35 1.80 -3.41
N GLN A 108 -14.72 2.86 -2.69
CA GLN A 108 -15.10 4.15 -3.30
C GLN A 108 -14.17 5.31 -2.90
N THR A 109 -13.59 5.26 -1.70
CA THR A 109 -12.70 6.32 -1.21
C THR A 109 -11.38 6.39 -1.99
N GLN A 110 -10.90 7.61 -2.18
CA GLN A 110 -9.56 7.93 -2.65
C GLN A 110 -8.78 8.69 -1.57
N ALA A 111 -7.44 8.72 -1.67
CA ALA A 111 -6.60 9.52 -0.77
C ALA A 111 -7.03 11.00 -0.67
N ALA A 112 -7.62 11.56 -1.75
CA ALA A 112 -8.12 12.93 -1.78
C ALA A 112 -9.35 13.17 -0.89
N ASP A 113 -10.12 12.13 -0.56
CA ASP A 113 -11.32 12.18 0.30
C ASP A 113 -10.97 12.12 1.80
N VAL A 114 -9.70 11.86 2.16
CA VAL A 114 -9.27 11.92 3.55
C VAL A 114 -9.39 13.36 4.03
N ASP A 115 -10.29 13.61 4.98
CA ASP A 115 -10.51 14.95 5.52
C ASP A 115 -9.58 15.23 6.69
N THR A 116 -9.53 14.28 7.61
CA THR A 116 -8.88 14.44 8.90
C THR A 116 -7.98 13.24 9.19
N VAL A 117 -6.79 13.52 9.71
CA VAL A 117 -5.83 12.51 10.17
C VAL A 117 -5.36 12.92 11.56
N LEU A 118 -5.61 12.05 12.53
CA LEU A 118 -5.01 12.12 13.86
C LEU A 118 -3.91 11.08 13.98
N VAL A 119 -2.78 11.46 14.56
CA VAL A 119 -1.72 10.55 14.97
C VAL A 119 -1.49 10.76 16.45
N ASN A 120 -1.72 9.73 17.24
CA ASN A 120 -1.66 9.76 18.71
C ASN A 120 -2.53 10.89 19.30
N GLY A 121 -3.68 11.18 18.70
CA GLY A 121 -4.59 12.23 19.12
C GLY A 121 -4.25 13.64 18.62
N GLU A 122 -3.14 13.82 17.90
CA GLU A 122 -2.75 15.12 17.32
C GLU A 122 -3.19 15.22 15.86
N PHE A 123 -3.80 16.35 15.49
CA PHE A 123 -4.15 16.62 14.10
C PHE A 123 -2.91 16.77 13.23
N ARG A 124 -2.77 15.91 12.22
CA ARG A 124 -1.80 16.02 11.12
C ARG A 124 -2.46 16.50 9.84
N LYS A 125 -3.75 16.25 9.68
CA LYS A 125 -4.62 16.81 8.63
C LYS A 125 -5.97 17.15 9.24
N ARG A 126 -6.57 18.27 8.84
CA ARG A 126 -7.90 18.69 9.31
C ARG A 126 -8.61 19.45 8.19
N GLY A 127 -9.88 19.12 7.93
CA GLY A 127 -10.67 19.80 6.89
C GLY A 127 -10.09 19.68 5.48
N GLY A 128 -9.34 18.62 5.20
CA GLY A 128 -8.68 18.40 3.92
C GLY A 128 -7.28 19.03 3.78
N ALA A 129 -6.80 19.79 4.77
CA ALA A 129 -5.50 20.48 4.74
C ALA A 129 -4.49 19.90 5.76
N LEU A 130 -3.20 19.85 5.38
CA LEU A 130 -2.13 19.45 6.31
C LEU A 130 -1.92 20.52 7.38
N VAL A 131 -1.70 20.08 8.63
CA VAL A 131 -1.50 20.97 9.78
C VAL A 131 -0.01 21.21 10.00
N GLY A 132 0.40 22.47 10.15
CA GLY A 132 1.77 22.82 10.55
C GLY A 132 2.83 22.73 9.45
N HIS A 133 2.43 22.73 8.17
CA HIS A 133 3.36 22.61 7.04
C HIS A 133 3.18 23.75 6.03
N ASP A 134 4.30 24.37 5.62
CA ASP A 134 4.34 25.25 4.45
C ASP A 134 4.47 24.40 3.17
N LEU A 135 3.34 24.18 2.51
CA LEU A 135 3.28 23.38 1.28
C LEU A 135 4.03 24.02 0.11
N ALA A 136 4.11 25.35 0.05
CA ALA A 136 4.82 26.04 -1.02
C ALA A 136 6.33 25.84 -0.86
N ALA A 137 6.86 26.03 0.36
CA ALA A 137 8.26 25.78 0.67
C ALA A 137 8.64 24.30 0.49
N LEU A 138 7.80 23.36 0.93
CA LEU A 138 8.03 21.93 0.72
C LEU A 138 8.07 21.55 -0.76
N ARG A 139 7.17 22.11 -1.58
CA ARG A 139 7.15 21.87 -3.02
C ARG A 139 8.39 22.46 -3.70
N ALA A 140 8.80 23.66 -3.32
CA ALA A 140 10.03 24.27 -3.83
C ALA A 140 11.26 23.40 -3.50
N LYS A 141 11.35 22.89 -2.27
CA LYS A 141 12.43 21.98 -1.85
C LYS A 141 12.42 20.66 -2.64
N ALA A 142 11.25 20.08 -2.86
CA ALA A 142 11.12 18.83 -3.64
C ALA A 142 11.55 19.03 -5.10
N ASN A 143 11.14 20.14 -5.73
CA ASN A 143 11.55 20.46 -7.11
C ASN A 143 13.06 20.70 -7.20
N ALA A 144 13.65 21.45 -6.26
CA ALA A 144 15.10 21.64 -6.24
C ALA A 144 15.87 20.32 -6.07
N ALA A 145 15.32 19.36 -5.30
CA ALA A 145 15.90 18.03 -5.20
C ALA A 145 15.83 17.25 -6.51
N LEU A 146 14.70 17.34 -7.24
CA LEU A 146 14.56 16.76 -8.58
C LEU A 146 15.59 17.35 -9.55
N ASP A 147 15.74 18.68 -9.59
CA ASP A 147 16.72 19.34 -10.46
C ASP A 147 18.15 18.83 -10.17
N ASN A 148 18.48 18.57 -8.90
CA ASN A 148 19.78 18.01 -8.52
C ASN A 148 19.93 16.56 -9.02
N ILE A 149 18.90 15.74 -8.87
CA ILE A 149 18.88 14.35 -9.33
C ILE A 149 19.02 14.30 -10.85
N GLU A 150 18.30 15.14 -11.59
CA GLU A 150 18.39 15.18 -13.06
C GLU A 150 19.78 15.60 -13.54
N ARG A 151 20.40 16.60 -12.90
CA ARG A 151 21.79 16.99 -13.21
C ARG A 151 22.79 15.86 -12.94
N ALA A 152 22.64 15.15 -11.82
CA ALA A 152 23.48 14.00 -11.51
C ALA A 152 23.26 12.85 -12.51
N ALA A 153 21.99 12.57 -12.83
CA ALA A 153 21.59 11.51 -13.77
C ALA A 153 22.13 11.75 -15.18
N ALA A 154 22.21 13.01 -15.63
CA ALA A 154 22.79 13.36 -16.93
C ALA A 154 24.26 12.93 -17.08
N SER A 155 24.99 12.78 -15.97
CA SER A 155 26.37 12.30 -15.98
C SER A 155 26.51 10.77 -15.87
N LEU A 156 25.41 10.05 -15.64
CA LEU A 156 25.44 8.60 -15.51
C LEU A 156 25.65 7.94 -16.87
N HIS A 157 26.41 6.84 -16.84
CA HIS A 157 26.60 6.01 -18.00
C HIS A 157 25.25 5.42 -18.45
N HIS A 158 24.92 5.61 -19.72
CA HIS A 158 23.73 5.04 -20.32
C HIS A 158 24.05 3.63 -20.80
N PHE A 159 23.70 2.63 -19.98
CA PHE A 159 23.87 1.23 -20.35
C PHE A 159 23.03 0.90 -21.58
N SER A 160 23.63 0.22 -22.55
CA SER A 160 22.89 -0.44 -23.62
C SER A 160 22.01 -1.56 -23.06
N THR A 161 20.98 -1.95 -23.81
CA THR A 161 20.11 -3.08 -23.43
C THR A 161 20.90 -4.36 -23.19
N ARG A 162 22.01 -4.58 -23.92
CA ARG A 162 22.89 -5.74 -23.73
C ARG A 162 23.62 -5.66 -22.39
N GLU A 163 24.20 -4.51 -22.05
CA GLU A 163 24.91 -4.32 -20.78
C GLU A 163 23.97 -4.46 -19.57
N LEU A 164 22.74 -3.95 -19.68
CA LEU A 164 21.71 -4.17 -18.66
C LEU A 164 21.35 -5.65 -18.52
N ALA A 165 21.16 -6.36 -19.63
CA ALA A 165 20.86 -7.79 -19.60
C ALA A 165 22.00 -8.60 -18.97
N ASP A 166 23.25 -8.26 -19.30
CA ASP A 166 24.43 -8.91 -18.75
C ASP A 166 24.57 -8.63 -17.24
N PHE A 167 24.35 -7.38 -16.81
CA PHE A 167 24.37 -6.98 -15.41
C PHE A 167 23.28 -7.67 -14.59
N VAL A 168 22.02 -7.59 -15.03
CA VAL A 168 20.89 -8.23 -14.34
C VAL A 168 21.09 -9.74 -14.30
N GLY A 169 21.49 -10.36 -15.41
CA GLY A 169 21.77 -11.79 -15.46
C GLY A 169 22.91 -12.20 -14.53
N GLN A 170 23.98 -11.38 -14.40
CA GLN A 170 25.03 -11.62 -13.41
C GLN A 170 24.52 -11.47 -11.97
N ALA A 171 23.71 -10.45 -11.69
CA ALA A 171 23.13 -10.22 -10.37
C ALA A 171 22.21 -11.37 -9.96
N GLU A 172 21.33 -11.84 -10.85
CA GLU A 172 20.44 -12.98 -10.59
C GLU A 172 21.21 -14.28 -10.34
N ARG A 173 22.24 -14.57 -11.16
CA ARG A 173 23.11 -15.74 -10.95
C ARG A 173 23.86 -15.65 -9.64
N GLY A 174 24.44 -14.48 -9.33
CA GLY A 174 25.15 -14.22 -8.09
C GLY A 174 24.25 -14.35 -6.86
N ALA A 175 23.06 -13.76 -6.89
CA ALA A 175 22.08 -13.88 -5.82
C ALA A 175 21.64 -15.34 -5.61
N SER A 176 21.32 -16.05 -6.70
CA SER A 176 20.91 -17.46 -6.63
C SER A 176 22.00 -18.36 -6.01
N VAL A 177 23.26 -18.16 -6.39
CA VAL A 177 24.41 -18.90 -5.83
C VAL A 177 24.65 -18.53 -4.36
N ASN A 178 24.62 -17.25 -4.03
CA ASN A 178 24.83 -16.77 -2.66
C ASN A 178 23.74 -17.27 -1.71
N TYR A 179 22.47 -17.25 -2.12
CA TYR A 179 21.38 -17.81 -1.33
C TYR A 179 21.52 -19.33 -1.17
N ALA A 180 21.86 -20.05 -2.23
CA ALA A 180 22.08 -21.49 -2.14
C ALA A 180 23.22 -21.86 -1.16
N GLN A 181 24.30 -21.07 -1.13
CA GLN A 181 25.43 -21.28 -0.22
C GLN A 181 25.13 -20.84 1.22
N ALA A 182 24.34 -19.78 1.43
CA ALA A 182 24.00 -19.28 2.76
C ALA A 182 23.19 -20.29 3.62
N TYR A 183 22.55 -21.28 2.99
CA TYR A 183 21.84 -22.36 3.67
C TYR A 183 22.61 -23.69 3.69
N GLN A 184 23.83 -23.75 3.16
CA GLN A 184 24.70 -24.90 3.33
C GLN A 184 25.34 -24.82 4.73
N THR A 185 24.88 -25.67 5.64
CA THR A 185 25.50 -25.83 6.96
C THR A 185 26.92 -26.33 6.78
N THR A 186 27.91 -25.50 7.13
CA THR A 186 29.30 -25.91 7.21
C THR A 186 29.40 -27.02 8.25
N THR A 187 29.69 -28.24 7.80
CA THR A 187 30.05 -29.36 8.68
C THR A 187 31.55 -29.44 8.76
#